data_AF-A0A3C2DV18-F1
#
_entry.id   AF-A0A3C2DV18-F1
#
_cell.length_a   1.000
_cell.length_b   1.000
_cell.length_c   1.000
_cell.angle_alpha   90.00
_cell.angle_beta   90.00
_cell.angle_gamma   90.00
#
_symmetry.space_group_name_H-M   'P 1'
#
loop_
_entity.id
_entity.type
_entity.pdbx_description
1 polymer ?
#
loop_
_entity_poly.entity_id
_entity_poly.type
_entity_poly.pdbx_seq_one_letter_code
_entity_poly.pdbx_strand_id
1 'polypeptide(L)'
;MKKTSQKILSVILLLSVLLGAFSIVSFASDKDSLKKEDGIWYYMRDGEKDDTYTGLVKYYDTWYYVKDGVLDWEYTGLTKYYGT
;
A
#
# COMPACT_ATOMS: atom_id res chain seq x y z
N MET A 1 -36.50 15.21 -32.02
CA MET A 1 -36.59 14.32 -30.84
C MET A 1 -35.45 13.29 -30.76
N LYS A 2 -35.05 12.61 -31.85
CA LYS A 2 -33.98 11.58 -31.82
C LYS A 2 -32.56 12.06 -31.46
N LYS A 3 -32.18 13.30 -31.83
CA LYS A 3 -30.84 13.86 -31.55
C LYS A 3 -30.57 14.08 -30.05
N THR A 4 -31.60 14.41 -29.28
CA THR A 4 -31.47 14.68 -27.84
C THR A 4 -31.35 13.39 -27.04
N SER A 5 -32.14 12.36 -27.38
CA SER A 5 -32.07 11.04 -26.75
C SER A 5 -30.74 10.34 -26.99
N GLN A 6 -30.19 10.44 -28.21
CA GLN A 6 -28.90 9.81 -28.54
C GLN A 6 -27.72 10.50 -27.83
N LYS A 7 -27.77 11.83 -27.67
CA LYS A 7 -26.80 12.58 -26.85
C LYS A 7 -26.85 12.17 -25.38
N ILE A 8 -28.04 12.03 -24.80
CA ILE A 8 -28.21 11.62 -23.39
C ILE A 8 -27.70 10.19 -23.19
N LEU A 9 -28.02 9.27 -24.10
CA LEU A 9 -27.56 7.88 -24.05
C LEU A 9 -26.02 7.77 -24.12
N SER A 10 -25.37 8.55 -24.99
CA SER A 10 -23.91 8.59 -25.09
C SER A 10 -23.25 9.18 -23.84
N VAL A 11 -23.85 10.20 -23.21
CA VAL A 11 -23.33 10.79 -21.96
C VAL A 11 -23.42 9.80 -20.80
N ILE A 12 -24.53 9.07 -20.68
CA ILE A 12 -24.70 8.04 -19.64
C ILE A 12 -23.70 6.89 -19.83
N LEU A 13 -23.48 6.45 -21.08
CA LEU A 13 -22.51 5.41 -21.39
C LEU A 13 -21.08 5.84 -21.03
N LEU A 14 -20.69 7.08 -21.37
CA LEU A 14 -19.38 7.64 -21.00
C LEU A 14 -19.22 7.76 -19.48
N LEU A 15 -20.25 8.21 -18.75
CA LEU A 15 -20.22 8.30 -17.29
C LEU A 15 -20.07 6.92 -16.63
N SER A 16 -20.76 5.89 -17.16
CA SER A 16 -20.66 4.52 -16.64
C SER A 16 -19.29 3.89 -16.86
N VAL A 17 -18.62 4.20 -17.99
CA VAL A 17 -17.25 3.75 -18.26
C VAL A 17 -16.27 4.47 -17.34
N LEU A 18 -16.50 5.75 -17.04
CA LEU A 18 -15.70 6.50 -16.07
C LEU A 18 -15.84 5.92 -14.65
N LEU A 19 -17.06 5.55 -14.23
CA LEU A 19 -17.31 4.96 -12.91
C LEU A 19 -16.76 3.54 -12.77
N GLY A 20 -16.75 2.75 -13.86
CA GLY A 20 -16.27 1.36 -13.86
C GLY A 20 -14.74 1.20 -13.80
N ALA A 21 -13.97 2.21 -14.22
CA ALA A 21 -12.51 2.20 -14.17
C ALA A 21 -11.93 2.58 -12.79
N PHE A 22 -12.76 3.05 -11.84
CA PHE A 22 -12.39 3.32 -10.45
C PHE A 22 -12.54 2.10 -9.54
N SER A 23 -12.49 0.88 -10.09
CA SER A 23 -12.11 -0.26 -9.26
C SER A 23 -10.66 -0.03 -8.87
N ILE A 24 -10.49 0.46 -7.65
CA ILE A 24 -9.23 0.56 -6.91
C ILE A 24 -8.31 -0.62 -7.23
N VAL A 25 -7.44 -0.47 -8.25
CA VAL A 25 -6.18 -1.18 -8.24
C VAL A 25 -5.42 -0.54 -7.09
N SER A 26 -5.57 -1.14 -5.91
CA SER A 26 -4.55 -1.04 -4.90
C SER A 26 -3.32 -1.62 -5.57
N PHE A 27 -2.42 -0.76 -6.05
CA PHE A 27 -1.06 -1.17 -6.36
C PHE A 27 -0.44 -1.59 -5.03
N ALA A 28 -0.72 -2.82 -4.59
CA ALA A 28 0.04 -3.45 -3.54
C ALA A 28 1.47 -3.49 -4.05
N SER A 29 2.37 -2.84 -3.33
CA SER A 29 3.79 -2.95 -3.62
C SER A 29 4.16 -4.43 -3.51
N ASP A 30 4.55 -5.07 -4.61
CA ASP A 30 5.05 -6.47 -4.66
C ASP A 30 6.40 -6.64 -3.93
N LYS A 31 6.83 -5.65 -3.15
CA LYS A 31 8.09 -5.65 -2.39
C LYS A 31 7.79 -5.43 -0.92
N ASP A 32 8.51 -6.17 -0.08
CA ASP A 32 8.61 -5.95 1.36
C ASP A 32 8.79 -4.46 1.65
N SER A 33 7.92 -3.92 2.48
CA SER A 33 7.81 -2.47 2.67
C SER A 33 7.21 -2.13 4.03
N LEU A 34 7.20 -0.83 4.32
CA LEU A 34 6.50 -0.24 5.45
C LEU A 34 5.29 0.54 4.94
N LYS A 35 4.14 0.33 5.58
CA LYS A 35 2.89 1.04 5.29
C LYS A 35 2.36 1.70 6.55
N LYS A 36 2.02 2.99 6.44
CA LYS A 36 1.39 3.74 7.54
C LYS A 36 -0.13 3.64 7.48
N GLU A 37 -0.75 3.30 8.59
CA GLU A 37 -2.20 3.24 8.78
C GLU A 37 -2.52 3.71 10.20
N ASP A 38 -3.45 4.65 10.36
CA ASP A 38 -3.85 5.23 11.65
C ASP A 38 -2.69 5.71 12.54
N GLY A 39 -1.61 6.20 11.93
CA GLY A 39 -0.43 6.68 12.65
C GLY A 39 0.62 5.61 12.93
N ILE A 40 0.27 4.33 12.78
CA ILE A 40 1.12 3.18 13.05
C ILE A 40 1.74 2.69 11.74
N TRP A 41 3.01 2.30 11.79
CA TRP A 41 3.73 1.76 10.64
C TRP A 41 3.83 0.25 10.75
N TYR A 42 3.27 -0.45 9.77
CA TYR A 42 3.24 -1.90 9.68
C TYR A 42 4.20 -2.39 8.62
N TYR A 43 4.87 -3.50 8.91
CA TYR A 43 5.63 -4.23 7.91
C TYR A 43 4.67 -5.03 7.02
N MET A 44 4.93 -4.92 5.72
CA MET A 44 4.18 -5.59 4.68
C MET A 44 5.09 -6.62 4.01
N ARG A 45 4.66 -7.87 3.90
CA ARG A 45 5.27 -8.93 3.09
C ARG A 45 4.27 -9.36 2.03
N ASP A 46 4.70 -9.38 0.77
CA ASP A 46 3.86 -9.77 -0.37
C ASP A 46 2.51 -9.00 -0.43
N GLY A 47 2.52 -7.73 0.00
CA GLY A 47 1.34 -6.87 0.01
C GLY A 47 0.40 -7.05 1.21
N GLU A 48 0.67 -8.00 2.11
CA GLU A 48 -0.10 -8.27 3.33
C GLU A 48 0.66 -7.86 4.58
N LYS A 49 -0.05 -7.55 5.67
CA LYS A 49 0.59 -7.24 6.96
C LYS A 49 1.22 -8.53 7.51
N ASP A 50 2.47 -8.47 7.94
CA ASP A 50 3.12 -9.57 8.65
C ASP A 50 3.52 -9.15 10.06
N ASP A 51 2.66 -9.52 10.99
CA ASP A 51 2.74 -9.34 12.44
C ASP A 51 3.77 -10.26 13.13
N THR A 52 4.40 -11.18 12.40
CA THR A 52 5.46 -12.05 12.92
C THR A 52 6.87 -11.55 12.62
N TYR A 53 7.02 -10.58 11.71
CA TYR A 53 8.34 -10.10 11.31
C TYR A 53 9.00 -9.27 12.41
N THR A 54 10.25 -9.60 12.72
CA THR A 54 11.13 -8.79 13.57
C THR A 54 12.50 -8.69 12.92
N GLY A 55 12.94 -7.47 12.61
CA GLY A 55 14.18 -7.26 11.88
C GLY A 55 14.32 -5.89 11.26
N LEU A 56 15.38 -5.74 10.47
CA LEU A 56 15.67 -4.51 9.73
C LEU A 56 14.99 -4.53 8.37
N VAL A 57 14.20 -3.50 8.08
CA VAL A 57 13.60 -3.24 6.77
C VAL A 57 14.16 -1.96 6.19
N LYS A 58 14.44 -1.96 4.88
CA LYS A 58 14.95 -0.77 4.18
C LYS A 58 13.78 -0.04 3.52
N TYR A 59 13.58 1.23 3.89
CA TYR A 59 12.52 2.09 3.34
C TYR A 59 13.11 3.45 2.95
N TYR A 60 12.98 3.83 1.67
CA TYR A 60 13.64 5.01 1.07
C TYR A 60 15.11 5.18 1.49
N ASP A 61 15.90 4.14 1.26
CA ASP A 61 17.33 4.11 1.59
C ASP A 61 17.73 4.19 3.06
N THR A 62 16.76 4.24 3.97
CA THR A 62 16.97 4.24 5.42
C THR A 62 16.55 2.89 6.00
N TRP A 63 17.33 2.38 6.96
CA TRP A 63 16.98 1.16 7.69
C TRP A 63 16.14 1.50 8.91
N TYR A 64 15.05 0.76 9.08
CA TYR A 64 14.16 0.85 10.23
C TYR A 64 14.08 -0.50 10.91
N TYR A 65 13.94 -0.48 12.23
CA TYR A 65 13.69 -1.69 12.98
C TYR A 65 12.19 -1.92 13.13
N VAL A 66 11.78 -3.15 12.84
CA VAL A 66 10.41 -3.63 13.03
C VAL A 66 10.46 -4.69 14.12
N LYS A 67 9.49 -4.63 15.03
CA LYS A 67 9.27 -5.59 16.09
C LYS A 67 7.82 -6.02 16.08
N ASP A 68 7.58 -7.33 16.00
CA ASP A 68 6.24 -7.91 15.95
C ASP A 68 5.35 -7.24 14.87
N GLY A 69 5.94 -7.05 13.68
CA GLY A 69 5.31 -6.42 12.52
C GLY A 69 5.08 -4.91 12.59
N VAL A 70 5.48 -4.24 13.66
CA VAL A 70 5.31 -2.78 13.84
C VAL A 70 6.68 -2.08 13.91
N LEU A 71 6.80 -0.94 13.24
CA LEU A 71 8.02 -0.11 13.29
C LEU A 71 8.25 0.41 14.72
N ASP A 72 9.43 0.10 15.26
CA ASP A 72 9.88 0.59 16.56
C ASP A 72 10.69 1.88 16.38
N TRP A 73 10.06 3.03 16.64
CA TRP A 73 10.68 4.36 16.51
C TRP A 73 11.76 4.63 17.54
N GLU A 74 11.76 3.90 18.65
CA GLU A 74 12.66 4.12 19.77
C GLU A 74 13.83 3.12 19.76
N TYR A 75 13.91 2.27 18.74
CA TYR A 75 14.97 1.28 18.65
C TYR A 75 16.35 1.92 18.44
N THR A 76 17.19 1.85 19.49
CA THR A 76 18.59 2.27 19.46
C THR A 76 19.56 1.10 19.68
N GLY A 77 19.06 -0.13 19.60
CA GLY A 77 19.83 -1.35 19.89
C GLY A 77 20.71 -1.83 18.73
N LEU A 78 21.54 -2.82 19.01
CA LEU A 78 22.28 -3.55 17.99
C LEU A 78 21.41 -4.70 17.45
N THR A 79 21.17 -4.70 16.14
CA THR A 79 20.54 -5.82 15.43
C THR A 79 21.53 -6.51 14.53
N LYS A 80 21.49 -7.85 14.56
CA LYS A 80 22.25 -8.70 13.65
C LYS A 80 21.80 -8.47 12.21
N TYR A 81 22.73 -8.14 11.33
CA TYR A 81 22.46 -7.90 9.91
C TYR A 81 23.34 -8.84 9.09
N TYR A 82 22.74 -9.74 8.31
CA TYR A 82 23.44 -10.74 7.49
C TYR A 82 24.50 -11.58 8.23
N GLY A 83 24.32 -11.86 9.52
CA GLY A 83 25.17 -12.78 10.26
C GLY A 83 26.29 -12.14 11.09
N THR A 84 26.53 -10.85 10.91
CA THR A 84 27.34 -9.99 11.81
C THR A 84 26.47 -9.32 12.85
#